data_AF-A0A1I2CLM8-F1
#
_entry.id   AF-A0A1I2CLM8-F1
#
_cell.length_a   1.000
_cell.length_b   1.000
_cell.length_c   1.000
_cell.angle_alpha   90.00
_cell.angle_beta   90.00
_cell.angle_gamma   90.00
#
_symmetry.space_group_name_H-M   'P 1'
#
loop_
_entity.id
_entity.type
_entity.pdbx_description
1 polymer ?
#
loop_
_entity_poly.entity_id
_entity_poly.type
_entity_poly.pdbx_seq_one_letter_code
_entity_poly.pdbx_strand_id
1 'polypeptide(L)'
;MDSPEATLEELRAKRRLLRAESTRVMHWQRLVRARIDLAVAGALLPERLGVDIAAPLTPADTAYLPDHRHLAQVVRGTAVAAGVFDLGELRDLEERLRDYANVVRTHLELTTNLIVNRLAAEHQADSPDLAPAS
;
A
#
# COMPACT_ATOMS: atom_id res chain seq x y z
N MET A 1 -34.83 12.93 -1.56
CA MET A 1 -34.13 14.21 -1.77
C MET A 1 -33.07 13.90 -2.82
N ASP A 2 -33.46 13.93 -4.09
CA ASP A 2 -32.56 13.62 -5.20
C ASP A 2 -31.48 14.69 -5.25
N SER A 3 -30.25 14.34 -4.87
CA SER A 3 -29.12 15.18 -5.25
C SER A 3 -29.10 15.25 -6.77
N PRO A 4 -28.96 16.44 -7.38
CA PRO A 4 -28.86 16.56 -8.82
C PRO A 4 -27.76 15.62 -9.32
N GLU A 5 -28.05 14.89 -10.40
CA GLU A 5 -27.10 14.00 -11.07
C GLU A 5 -25.76 14.74 -11.24
N ALA A 6 -24.72 14.29 -10.54
CA ALA A 6 -23.43 14.98 -10.53
C ALA A 6 -22.88 15.09 -11.96
N THR A 7 -22.36 16.26 -12.33
CA THR A 7 -21.87 16.50 -13.69
C THR A 7 -20.62 15.67 -14.00
N LEU A 8 -20.31 15.46 -15.28
CA LEU A 8 -19.11 14.73 -15.70
C LEU A 8 -17.82 15.40 -15.17
N GLU A 9 -17.79 16.74 -15.10
CA GLU A 9 -16.67 17.50 -14.53
C GLU A 9 -16.52 17.26 -13.03
N GLU A 10 -17.63 17.25 -12.27
CA GLU A 10 -17.64 16.93 -10.85
C GLU A 10 -17.15 15.51 -10.58
N LEU A 11 -17.59 14.53 -11.38
CA LEU A 11 -17.14 13.15 -11.27
C LEU A 11 -15.63 13.03 -11.55
N ARG A 12 -15.12 13.74 -12.57
CA ARG A 12 -13.68 13.79 -12.89
C ARG A 12 -12.89 14.44 -11.74
N ALA A 13 -13.41 15.53 -11.15
CA ALA A 13 -12.79 16.17 -9.99
C ALA A 13 -12.75 15.24 -8.79
N LYS A 14 -13.87 14.58 -8.47
CA LYS A 14 -13.96 13.57 -7.42
C LYS A 14 -12.98 12.42 -7.63
N ARG A 15 -12.87 11.90 -8.86
CA ARG A 15 -11.89 10.85 -9.20
C ARG A 15 -10.45 11.29 -8.97
N ARG A 16 -10.10 12.55 -9.28
CA ARG A 16 -8.74 13.10 -9.02
C ARG A 16 -8.46 13.13 -7.52
N LEU A 17 -9.41 13.58 -6.72
CA LEU A 17 -9.28 13.62 -5.25
C LEU A 17 -9.10 12.21 -4.67
N LEU A 18 -9.92 11.25 -5.10
CA LEU A 18 -9.83 9.85 -4.65
C LEU A 18 -8.50 9.19 -5.04
N ARG A 19 -7.95 9.50 -6.22
CA ARG A 19 -6.62 9.04 -6.61
C ARG A 19 -5.52 9.63 -5.72
N ALA A 20 -5.59 10.93 -5.45
CA ALA A 20 -4.62 11.57 -4.55
C ALA A 20 -4.68 10.97 -3.14
N GLU A 21 -5.89 10.71 -2.65
CA GLU A 21 -6.10 10.04 -1.36
C GLU A 21 -5.56 8.62 -1.36
N SER A 22 -5.82 7.83 -2.40
CA SER A 22 -5.28 6.48 -2.54
C SER A 22 -3.74 6.48 -2.47
N THR A 23 -3.07 7.45 -3.10
CA THR A 23 -1.61 7.59 -3.01
C THR A 23 -1.14 7.92 -1.59
N ARG A 24 -1.85 8.82 -0.88
CA ARG A 24 -1.54 9.13 0.52
C ARG A 24 -1.70 7.91 1.42
N VAL A 25 -2.79 7.15 1.27
CA VAL A 25 -3.03 5.94 2.06
C VAL A 25 -1.94 4.89 1.82
N MET A 26 -1.54 4.66 0.57
CA MET A 26 -0.43 3.74 0.27
C MET A 26 0.89 4.19 0.92
N HIS A 27 1.15 5.49 0.93
CA HIS A 27 2.34 6.02 1.60
C HIS A 27 2.29 5.76 3.11
N TRP A 28 1.16 6.02 3.76
CA TRP A 28 0.96 5.75 5.18
C TRP A 28 1.09 4.26 5.53
N GLN A 29 0.52 3.36 4.71
CA GLN A 29 0.67 1.93 4.89
C GLN A 29 2.15 1.49 4.87
N ARG A 30 2.94 2.04 3.94
CA ARG A 30 4.40 1.77 3.88
C ARG A 30 5.13 2.27 5.12
N LEU A 31 4.79 3.46 5.62
CA LEU A 31 5.39 4.01 6.83
C LEU A 31 5.09 3.17 8.07
N VAL A 32 3.83 2.76 8.25
CA VAL A 32 3.42 1.91 9.37
C VAL A 32 4.10 0.55 9.29
N ARG A 33 4.16 -0.06 8.09
CA ARG A 33 4.87 -1.33 7.88
C ARG A 33 6.35 -1.24 8.23
N ALA A 34 7.03 -0.21 7.73
CA ALA A 34 8.43 0.03 8.06
C ALA A 34 8.64 0.21 9.57
N ARG A 35 7.69 0.85 10.27
CA ARG A 35 7.76 0.99 11.73
C ARG A 35 7.57 -0.34 12.46
N ILE A 36 6.64 -1.18 12.02
CA ILE A 36 6.45 -2.54 12.52
C ILE A 36 7.74 -3.36 12.33
N ASP A 37 8.31 -3.32 11.13
CA ASP A 37 9.53 -4.07 10.79
C ASP A 37 10.69 -3.64 11.69
N LEU A 38 10.84 -2.33 11.96
CA LEU A 38 11.83 -1.81 12.92
C LEU A 38 11.56 -2.22 14.36
N ALA A 39 10.30 -2.21 14.81
CA ALA A 39 9.93 -2.65 16.16
C ALA A 39 10.24 -4.14 16.36
N VAL A 40 9.93 -4.97 15.36
CA VAL A 40 10.25 -6.41 15.35
C VAL A 40 11.77 -6.64 15.37
N ALA A 41 12.53 -5.92 14.53
CA ALA A 41 13.99 -6.01 14.50
C ALA A 41 14.65 -5.57 15.81
N GLY A 42 14.02 -4.66 16.56
CA GLY A 42 14.48 -4.24 17.89
C GLY A 42 14.18 -5.27 18.98
N ALA A 43 13.05 -5.98 18.89
CA ALA A 43 12.61 -6.95 19.90
C ALA A 43 13.22 -8.34 19.72
N LEU A 44 13.50 -8.75 18.47
CA LEU A 44 14.03 -10.06 18.14
C LEU A 44 15.42 -9.93 17.51
N LEU A 45 16.41 -10.52 18.16
CA LEU A 45 17.73 -10.69 17.57
C LEU A 45 17.66 -11.77 16.48
N PRO A 46 18.07 -11.47 15.23
CA PRO A 46 18.14 -12.48 14.18
C PRO A 46 19.09 -13.62 14.57
N GLU A 47 18.81 -14.82 14.08
CA GLU A 47 19.71 -15.95 14.22
C GLU A 47 21.06 -15.69 13.52
N ARG A 48 22.09 -16.41 13.98
CA ARG A 48 23.42 -16.30 13.39
C ARG A 48 23.45 -16.99 12.03
N LEU A 49 23.89 -16.25 11.01
CA LEU A 49 24.17 -16.82 9.69
C LEU A 49 25.35 -17.80 9.81
N GLY A 50 25.32 -18.88 9.03
CA GLY A 50 26.48 -19.78 8.93
C GLY A 50 26.51 -20.96 9.92
N VAL A 51 25.56 -21.06 10.86
CA VAL A 51 25.63 -22.07 11.94
C VAL A 51 25.48 -23.51 11.41
N ASP A 52 24.55 -23.76 10.49
CA ASP A 52 24.22 -25.12 10.03
C ASP A 52 24.67 -25.42 8.58
N ILE A 53 25.39 -24.51 7.93
CA ILE A 53 25.72 -24.59 6.50
C ILE A 53 27.18 -24.95 6.21
N ALA A 54 27.92 -25.42 7.23
CA ALA A 54 29.33 -25.80 7.09
C ALA A 54 29.58 -26.99 6.15
N ALA A 55 28.58 -27.84 5.90
CA ALA A 55 28.68 -29.00 5.01
C ALA A 55 28.42 -28.68 3.51
N PRO A 56 27.41 -27.86 3.14
CA PRO A 56 27.16 -27.52 1.73
C PRO A 56 28.05 -26.40 1.16
N LEU A 57 28.71 -25.59 1.99
CA LEU A 57 29.54 -24.47 1.55
C LEU A 57 31.03 -24.79 1.58
N THR A 58 31.76 -24.33 0.56
CA THR A 58 33.22 -24.44 0.55
C THR A 58 33.83 -23.41 1.50
N PRO A 59 35.08 -23.60 1.96
CA PRO A 59 35.79 -22.58 2.74
C PRO A 59 35.87 -21.22 2.03
N ALA A 60 35.97 -21.21 0.69
CA ALA A 60 35.97 -19.98 -0.09
C ALA A 60 34.61 -19.25 -0.03
N ASP A 61 33.49 -19.99 0.01
CA ASP A 61 32.15 -19.41 0.13
C ASP A 61 31.95 -18.78 1.52
N THR A 62 32.50 -19.38 2.57
CA THR A 62 32.40 -18.85 3.94
C THR A 62 33.11 -17.51 4.12
N ALA A 63 34.04 -17.15 3.23
CA ALA A 63 34.70 -15.85 3.25
C ALA A 63 33.75 -14.68 2.96
N TYR A 64 32.61 -14.94 2.31
CA TYR A 64 31.56 -13.95 2.05
C TYR A 64 30.55 -13.82 3.21
N LEU A 65 30.66 -14.65 4.26
CA LEU A 65 29.73 -14.60 5.38
C LEU A 65 29.91 -13.28 6.15
N PRO A 66 28.87 -12.44 6.26
CA PRO A 66 28.98 -11.19 7.00
C PRO A 66 29.24 -11.45 8.49
N ASP A 67 29.98 -10.56 9.15
CA ASP A 67 30.14 -10.62 10.61
C ASP A 67 28.78 -10.41 11.29
N HIS A 68 28.30 -11.45 11.96
CA HIS A 68 27.04 -11.45 12.67
C HIS A 68 27.00 -10.37 13.77
N ARG A 69 28.11 -10.10 14.46
CA ARG A 69 28.15 -9.05 15.50
C ARG A 69 27.94 -7.68 14.88
N HIS A 70 28.63 -7.40 13.78
CA HIS A 70 28.45 -6.18 13.03
C HIS A 70 27.02 -6.03 12.49
N LEU A 71 26.44 -7.08 11.90
CA LEU A 71 25.05 -7.08 11.44
C LEU A 71 24.06 -6.78 12.58
N ALA A 72 24.18 -7.47 13.71
CA ALA A 72 23.30 -7.29 14.86
C ALA A 72 23.45 -5.90 15.51
N GLN A 73 24.62 -5.26 15.39
CA GLN A 73 24.85 -3.89 15.83
C GLN A 73 24.20 -2.87 14.89
N VAL A 74 24.38 -3.03 13.57
CA VAL A 74 23.79 -2.15 12.55
C VAL A 74 22.25 -2.21 12.58
N VAL A 75 21.68 -3.42 12.68
CA VAL A 75 20.21 -3.63 12.71
C VAL A 75 19.57 -3.07 13.97
N ARG A 76 20.22 -3.19 15.14
CA ARG A 76 19.71 -2.59 16.38
C ARG A 76 19.79 -1.06 16.39
N GLY A 77 20.70 -0.49 15.61
CA GLY A 77 20.92 0.97 15.56
C GLY A 77 21.32 1.56 16.92
N THR A 78 21.25 2.90 17.04
CA THR A 78 21.36 3.61 18.32
C THR A 78 19.95 3.81 18.88
N ALA A 79 19.70 3.30 20.09
CA ALA A 79 18.40 3.05 20.71
C ALA A 79 17.49 4.27 20.99
N VAL A 80 17.66 5.40 20.29
CA VAL A 80 16.89 6.64 20.52
C VAL A 80 15.67 6.75 19.60
N ALA A 81 15.67 6.09 18.44
CA ALA A 81 14.52 6.11 17.50
C ALA A 81 13.51 4.98 17.75
N ALA A 82 13.90 3.96 18.51
CA ALA A 82 13.01 2.89 18.98
C ALA A 82 12.31 3.35 20.26
N GLY A 83 11.59 4.47 20.19
CA GLY A 83 10.49 4.67 21.13
C GLY A 83 9.66 3.40 21.07
N VAL A 84 9.49 2.73 22.21
CA VAL A 84 8.75 1.46 22.32
C VAL A 84 7.30 1.78 21.96
N PHE A 85 7.01 1.78 20.67
CA PHE A 85 5.64 1.81 20.19
C PHE A 85 5.06 0.44 20.49
N ASP A 86 3.87 0.42 21.08
CA ASP A 86 3.15 -0.82 21.28
C ASP A 86 2.92 -1.45 19.90
N LEU A 87 3.48 -2.64 19.69
CA LEU A 87 3.31 -3.39 18.45
C LEU A 87 1.82 -3.66 18.20
N GLY A 88 1.01 -3.77 19.26
CA GLY A 88 -0.45 -3.83 19.17
C GLY A 88 -1.04 -2.59 18.52
N GLU A 89 -0.69 -1.39 18.99
CA GLU A 89 -1.18 -0.13 18.42
C GLU A 89 -0.80 0.04 16.94
N LEU A 90 0.42 -0.37 16.56
CA LEU A 90 0.86 -0.34 15.17
C LEU A 90 0.07 -1.31 14.28
N ARG A 91 -0.31 -2.48 14.81
CA ARG A 91 -1.13 -3.47 14.10
C ARG A 91 -2.56 -3.00 13.93
N ASP A 92 -3.14 -2.40 14.97
CA ASP A 92 -4.47 -1.78 14.90
C ASP A 92 -4.50 -0.65 13.85
N LEU A 93 -3.43 0.16 13.80
CA LEU A 93 -3.31 1.21 12.80
C LEU A 93 -3.15 0.64 11.37
N GLU A 94 -2.37 -0.43 11.21
CA GLU A 94 -2.23 -1.15 9.92
C GLU A 94 -3.59 -1.66 9.44
N GLU A 95 -4.42 -2.20 10.33
CA GLU A 95 -5.77 -2.66 10.04
C GLU A 95 -6.71 -1.51 9.66
N ARG A 96 -6.77 -0.44 10.46
CA ARG A 96 -7.59 0.74 10.16
C ARG A 96 -7.22 1.38 8.81
N LEU A 97 -5.92 1.46 8.49
CA LEU A 97 -5.46 1.96 7.19
C LEU A 97 -5.85 1.05 6.04
N ARG A 98 -5.87 -0.28 6.25
CA ARG A 98 -6.34 -1.25 5.25
C ARG A 98 -7.83 -1.06 4.97
N ASP A 99 -8.63 -0.91 6.02
CA ASP A 99 -10.07 -0.70 5.89
C ASP A 99 -10.37 0.62 5.17
N TYR A 100 -9.69 1.69 5.57
CA TYR A 100 -9.84 2.98 4.90
C TYR A 100 -9.38 2.93 3.43
N ALA A 101 -8.28 2.21 3.13
CA ALA A 101 -7.84 1.99 1.74
C ALA A 101 -8.92 1.30 0.91
N ASN A 102 -9.61 0.30 1.49
CA ASN A 102 -10.70 -0.40 0.83
C ASN A 102 -11.87 0.55 0.54
N VAL A 103 -12.24 1.41 1.49
CA VAL A 103 -13.28 2.43 1.31
C VAL A 103 -12.92 3.37 0.16
N VAL A 104 -11.71 3.94 0.15
CA VAL A 104 -11.25 4.86 -0.90
C VAL A 104 -11.24 4.17 -2.27
N ARG A 105 -10.78 2.91 -2.34
CA ARG A 105 -10.77 2.12 -3.57
C ARG A 105 -12.17 1.88 -4.11
N THR A 106 -13.10 1.45 -3.25
CA THR A 106 -14.51 1.26 -3.62
C THR A 106 -15.12 2.55 -4.18
N HIS A 107 -14.90 3.68 -3.52
CA HIS A 107 -15.39 4.97 -4.03
C HIS A 107 -14.75 5.37 -5.37
N LEU A 108 -13.46 5.07 -5.57
CA LEU A 108 -12.76 5.33 -6.82
C LEU A 108 -13.32 4.48 -7.98
N GLU A 109 -13.61 3.20 -7.72
CA GLU A 109 -14.25 2.28 -8.67
C GLU A 109 -15.65 2.77 -9.03
N LEU A 110 -16.49 3.05 -8.04
CA LEU A 110 -17.84 3.59 -8.25
C LEU A 110 -17.82 4.89 -9.07
N THR A 111 -16.94 5.83 -8.73
CA THR A 111 -16.81 7.10 -9.48
C THR A 111 -16.34 6.86 -10.91
N THR A 112 -15.46 5.89 -11.12
CA THR A 112 -14.99 5.52 -12.46
C THR A 112 -16.12 4.91 -13.29
N ASN A 113 -16.94 4.03 -12.69
CA ASN A 113 -18.10 3.43 -13.38
C ASN A 113 -19.15 4.50 -13.76
N LEU A 114 -19.41 5.47 -12.89
CA LEU A 114 -20.31 6.58 -13.21
C LEU A 114 -19.82 7.41 -14.41
N ILE A 115 -18.51 7.70 -14.46
CA ILE A 115 -17.90 8.41 -15.61
C ILE A 115 -18.06 7.59 -16.90
N VAL A 116 -17.75 6.29 -16.86
CA VAL A 116 -17.86 5.41 -18.03
C VAL A 116 -19.30 5.35 -18.53
N ASN A 117 -20.27 5.15 -17.63
CA ASN A 117 -21.68 5.07 -17.99
C ASN A 117 -22.19 6.38 -18.59
N ARG A 118 -21.76 7.54 -18.06
CA ARG A 118 -22.15 8.84 -18.60
C ARG A 118 -21.57 9.08 -20.00
N LEU A 119 -20.29 8.78 -20.20
CA LEU A 119 -19.64 8.87 -21.51
C LEU A 119 -20.30 7.95 -22.54
N ALA A 120 -20.70 6.74 -22.13
CA ALA A 120 -21.42 5.83 -23.01
C ALA A 120 -22.82 6.37 -23.39
N ALA A 121 -23.54 6.99 -22.46
CA ALA A 121 -24.84 7.60 -22.73
C ALA A 121 -24.72 8.83 -23.64
N GLU A 122 -23.74 9.71 -23.41
CA GLU A 122 -23.43 10.86 -24.28
C GLU A 122 -23.07 10.40 -25.70
N HIS A 123 -22.25 9.36 -25.83
CA HIS A 123 -21.89 8.80 -27.13
C HIS A 123 -23.09 8.21 -27.91
N GLN A 124 -24.01 7.54 -27.21
CA GLN A 124 -25.24 7.02 -27.81
C GLN A 124 -26.22 8.12 -28.23
N ALA A 125 -26.29 9.22 -27.46
CA ALA A 125 -27.11 10.38 -27.82
C ALA A 125 -26.55 11.14 -29.03
N ASP A 126 -25.22 11.20 -29.18
CA ASP A 126 -24.53 11.82 -30.32
C ASP A 126 -24.53 10.93 -31.58
N SER A 127 -24.80 9.63 -31.45
CA SER A 127 -24.91 8.67 -32.59
C SER A 127 -26.33 8.08 -32.71
N PRO A 128 -27.37 8.89 -33.04
CA PRO A 128 -28.74 8.39 -33.22
C PRO A 128 -28.93 7.58 -34.51
N ASP A 129 -27.93 7.54 -35.40
CA ASP A 129 -28.09 7.10 -36.79
C ASP A 129 -27.36 5.78 -37.06
N LEU A 130 -28.03 4.68 -36.73
CA LEU A 130 -27.90 3.36 -37.34
C LEU A 130 -29.19 2.58 -37.07
N ALA A 131 -30.33 3.21 -37.40
CA ALA A 131 -31.55 2.46 -37.60
C ALA A 131 -31.36 1.61 -38.87
N PRO A 132 -31.57 0.28 -38.86
CA PRO A 132 -31.56 -0.49 -40.08
C PRO A 132 -32.72 -0.02 -40.96
N ALA A 133 -32.39 0.45 -42.15
CA ALA A 133 -33.37 0.72 -43.18
C ALA A 133 -33.98 -0.61 -43.66
N SER A 134 -35.32 -0.63 -43.71
CA SER A 134 -36.23 -1.61 -44.34
C SER A 134 -36.65 -2.81 -43.50
#